data_AF-A8RK28-F1
#
_entry.id   AF-A8RK28-F1
#
_cell.length_a   1.000
_cell.length_b   1.000
_cell.length_c   1.000
_cell.angle_alpha   90.00
_cell.angle_beta   90.00
_cell.angle_gamma   90.00
#
_symmetry.space_group_name_H-M   'P 1'
#
loop_
_entity.id
_entity.type
_entity.pdbx_description
1 polymer ?
#
loop_
_entity_poly.entity_id
_entity_poly.type
_entity_poly.pdbx_seq_one_letter_code
_entity_poly.pdbx_strand_id
1 'polypeptide(L)'
;MVITKSISRFARNTVDCISWVRKLKEKNVAVYFEKENLNTLDDSTEMILTILSSQAQEESRAISTNVKWGYARKFEKGESTRQRSYGFRKAPTGEMCIVEEEAAVIRNMARWFLDGDSLERIKHRLEDAGIETTTGKKTWSTGTIYNILTNEKIMGDVLLQKTFTADYLTKRRVKNSGQQKQYYVKNHHEAIIPKTVYYKIQEEIARRSSLKKAGTRKGKTAQGVYSSKYALTGIMVCNECGAHYRRTTWAKSGKKVIVWRCINRLEHGTKRCHESPTLKEEVIQEAIMGKLHSLSIDQEEENFLNGVKEDILRAAKVVGGACTAEEIDKTIEELRDQLMDYVGMAAREHGGENWYSDRMRKLGLQISELKKRRESIQEQEKIRDEYEYLDQEISRIIGETGGASGAEFDNIFIRQIVREIRVVSNDRLQIQLRTGMMLDVNL
;
A
#
# COMPACT_ATOMS: atom_id res chain seq x y z
N MET A 1 -32.78 58.28 -3.77
CA MET A 1 -31.89 58.18 -2.59
C MET A 1 -32.52 57.21 -1.60
N VAL A 2 -31.72 56.32 -1.04
CA VAL A 2 -32.10 55.36 0.02
C VAL A 2 -31.47 55.85 1.32
N ILE A 3 -32.25 55.92 2.40
CA ILE A 3 -31.75 56.29 3.72
C ILE A 3 -31.89 55.08 4.64
N THR A 4 -30.85 54.77 5.39
CA THR A 4 -30.87 53.66 6.35
C THR A 4 -30.09 54.01 7.60
N LYS A 5 -30.48 53.39 8.72
CA LYS A 5 -29.93 53.75 10.03
C LYS A 5 -28.44 53.42 10.15
N SER A 6 -28.00 52.31 9.55
CA SER A 6 -26.61 51.87 9.57
C SER A 6 -26.30 50.88 8.45
N ILE A 7 -25.01 50.64 8.19
CA ILE A 7 -24.57 49.67 7.17
C ILE A 7 -25.11 48.26 7.45
N SER A 8 -25.11 47.83 8.72
CA SER A 8 -25.64 46.55 9.15
C SER A 8 -27.16 46.37 8.97
N ARG A 9 -27.92 47.46 8.79
CA ARG A 9 -29.36 47.40 8.49
C ARG A 9 -29.64 47.31 6.99
N PHE A 10 -28.69 47.72 6.16
CA PHE A 10 -28.82 47.70 4.71
C PHE A 10 -28.58 46.31 4.11
N ALA A 11 -27.64 45.53 4.67
CA ALA A 11 -27.37 44.18 4.22
C ALA A 11 -26.90 43.27 5.35
N ARG A 12 -27.26 41.98 5.27
CA ARG A 12 -26.94 40.96 6.29
C ARG A 12 -25.51 40.43 6.20
N ASN A 13 -24.86 40.56 5.05
CA ASN A 13 -23.44 40.24 4.87
C ASN A 13 -22.77 41.35 4.05
N THR A 14 -21.46 41.48 4.24
CA THR A 14 -20.64 42.56 3.68
C THR A 14 -20.49 42.46 2.16
N VAL A 15 -20.48 41.25 1.59
CA VAL A 15 -20.39 41.02 0.14
C VAL A 15 -21.63 41.53 -0.60
N ASP A 16 -22.81 41.25 -0.06
CA ASP A 16 -24.09 41.72 -0.59
C ASP A 16 -24.21 43.23 -0.43
N CYS A 17 -23.77 43.79 0.71
CA CYS A 17 -23.71 45.24 0.92
C CYS A 17 -22.91 45.93 -0.18
N ILE A 18 -21.69 45.42 -0.47
CA ILE A 18 -20.81 45.92 -1.53
C ILE A 18 -21.50 45.82 -2.91
N SER A 19 -22.11 44.68 -3.23
CA SER A 19 -22.79 44.45 -4.50
C SER A 19 -23.95 45.43 -4.71
N TRP A 20 -24.79 45.63 -3.69
CA TRP A 20 -25.95 46.51 -3.76
C TRP A 20 -25.57 47.98 -3.82
N VAL A 21 -24.58 48.42 -3.04
CA VAL A 21 -24.06 49.79 -3.11
C VAL A 21 -23.52 50.10 -4.51
N ARG A 22 -22.78 49.17 -5.14
CA ARG A 22 -22.29 49.34 -6.53
C ARG A 22 -23.43 49.46 -7.54
N LYS A 23 -24.40 48.53 -7.49
CA LYS A 23 -25.56 48.54 -8.39
C LYS A 23 -26.43 49.78 -8.25
N LEU A 24 -26.57 50.31 -7.03
CA LEU A 24 -27.32 51.55 -6.78
C LEU A 24 -26.55 52.77 -7.28
N LYS A 25 -25.23 52.81 -7.07
CA LYS A 25 -24.36 53.87 -7.59
C LYS A 25 -24.36 53.93 -9.12
N GLU A 26 -24.31 52.80 -9.82
CA GLU A 26 -24.43 52.72 -11.29
C GLU A 26 -25.75 53.34 -11.80
N LYS A 27 -26.80 53.31 -10.99
CA LYS A 27 -28.10 53.93 -11.28
C LYS A 27 -28.23 55.34 -10.73
N ASN A 28 -27.13 55.94 -10.27
CA ASN A 28 -27.07 57.25 -9.63
C ASN A 28 -27.99 57.38 -8.39
N VAL A 29 -28.16 56.28 -7.64
CA VAL A 29 -28.95 56.23 -6.41
C VAL A 29 -28.01 56.22 -5.20
N ALA A 30 -27.98 57.32 -4.44
CA ALA A 30 -27.30 57.40 -3.15
C ALA A 30 -27.91 56.47 -2.11
N VAL A 31 -27.06 55.88 -1.28
CA VAL A 31 -27.41 55.31 0.03
C VAL A 31 -26.77 56.19 1.10
N TYR A 32 -27.59 56.75 1.98
CA TYR A 32 -27.14 57.52 3.13
C TYR A 32 -27.27 56.70 4.41
N PHE A 33 -26.16 56.54 5.12
CA PHE A 33 -26.05 55.82 6.38
C PHE A 33 -26.01 56.83 7.53
N GLU A 34 -27.11 56.95 8.28
CA GLU A 34 -27.23 58.00 9.32
C GLU A 34 -26.21 57.86 10.45
N LYS A 35 -25.99 56.64 10.95
CA LYS A 35 -25.11 56.40 12.10
C LYS A 35 -23.64 56.64 11.76
N GLU A 36 -23.22 56.18 10.58
CA GLU A 36 -21.85 56.35 10.09
C GLU A 36 -21.64 57.75 9.47
N ASN A 37 -22.72 58.51 9.24
CA ASN A 37 -22.73 59.81 8.54
C ASN A 37 -22.05 59.74 7.16
N LEU A 38 -22.42 58.73 6.36
CA LEU A 38 -21.80 58.45 5.06
C LEU A 38 -22.81 58.47 3.92
N ASN A 39 -22.42 59.06 2.78
CA ASN A 39 -23.21 59.12 1.56
C ASN A 39 -22.46 58.45 0.40
N THR A 40 -23.03 57.38 -0.16
CA THR A 40 -22.37 56.57 -1.20
C THR A 40 -22.28 57.22 -2.59
N LEU A 41 -22.71 58.47 -2.78
CA LEU A 41 -22.40 59.21 -4.01
C LEU A 41 -21.12 60.05 -3.90
N ASP A 42 -20.66 60.30 -2.68
CA ASP A 42 -19.42 61.05 -2.43
C ASP A 42 -18.20 60.11 -2.48
N ASP A 43 -16.99 60.67 -2.41
CA ASP A 43 -15.71 59.93 -2.38
C ASP A 43 -15.66 58.88 -1.25
N SER A 44 -16.57 58.97 -0.27
CA SER A 44 -16.77 58.01 0.81
C SER A 44 -17.20 56.60 0.37
N THR A 45 -17.61 56.41 -0.90
CA THR A 45 -17.92 55.07 -1.46
C THR A 45 -16.73 54.12 -1.32
N GLU A 46 -15.53 54.54 -1.71
CA GLU A 46 -14.32 53.70 -1.68
C GLU A 46 -13.91 53.37 -0.24
N MET A 47 -14.11 54.31 0.68
CA MET A 47 -13.91 54.09 2.11
C MET A 47 -14.87 53.03 2.66
N ILE A 48 -16.17 53.12 2.33
CA ILE A 48 -17.16 52.11 2.73
C ILE A 48 -16.80 50.75 2.14
N LEU A 49 -16.47 50.70 0.84
CA LEU A 49 -16.08 49.45 0.18
C LEU A 49 -14.84 48.83 0.83
N THR A 50 -13.87 49.65 1.25
CA THR A 50 -12.65 49.19 1.91
C THR A 50 -12.93 48.64 3.31
N ILE A 51 -13.73 49.33 4.12
CA ILE A 51 -14.13 48.88 5.47
C ILE A 51 -14.91 47.56 5.37
N LEU A 52 -15.88 47.49 4.47
CA LEU A 52 -16.70 46.29 4.28
C LEU A 52 -15.89 45.12 3.72
N SER A 53 -14.92 45.39 2.84
CA SER A 53 -14.01 44.37 2.31
C SER A 53 -13.09 43.83 3.41
N SER A 54 -12.59 44.70 4.30
CA SER A 54 -11.79 44.32 5.47
C SER A 54 -12.59 43.39 6.40
N GLN A 55 -13.83 43.76 6.72
CA GLN A 55 -14.70 42.93 7.55
C GLN A 55 -15.04 41.58 6.88
N ALA A 56 -15.39 41.57 5.59
CA ALA A 56 -15.65 40.33 4.85
C ALA A 56 -14.43 39.39 4.84
N GLN A 57 -13.23 39.96 4.74
CA GLN A 57 -11.98 39.22 4.77
C GLN A 57 -11.72 38.62 6.16
N GLU A 58 -11.98 39.36 7.23
CA GLU A 58 -11.83 38.86 8.61
C GLU A 58 -12.85 37.76 8.93
N GLU A 59 -14.12 37.92 8.54
CA GLU A 59 -15.14 36.87 8.69
C GLU A 59 -14.76 35.59 7.92
N SER A 60 -14.26 35.74 6.69
CA SER A 60 -13.77 34.61 5.89
C SER A 60 -12.59 33.90 6.56
N ARG A 61 -11.67 34.67 7.17
CA ARG A 61 -10.54 34.13 7.93
C ARG A 61 -11.02 33.41 9.20
N ALA A 62 -11.95 33.98 9.94
CA ALA A 62 -12.52 33.41 11.16
C ALA A 62 -13.25 32.09 10.86
N ILE A 63 -14.10 32.03 9.83
CA ILE A 63 -14.78 30.80 9.38
C ILE A 63 -13.75 29.74 9.00
N SER A 64 -12.74 30.10 8.21
CA SER A 64 -11.67 29.16 7.81
C SER A 64 -10.92 28.62 9.03
N THR A 65 -10.65 29.46 10.01
CA THR A 65 -9.98 29.09 11.26
C THR A 65 -10.84 28.12 12.08
N ASN A 66 -12.12 28.42 12.26
CA ASN A 66 -13.06 27.56 12.98
C ASN A 66 -13.23 26.20 12.30
N VAL A 67 -13.34 26.18 10.97
CA VAL A 67 -13.42 24.93 10.19
C VAL A 67 -12.13 24.12 10.34
N LYS A 68 -10.96 24.75 10.24
CA LYS A 68 -9.66 24.08 10.47
C LYS A 68 -9.57 23.51 11.87
N TRP A 69 -9.98 24.25 12.88
CA TRP A 69 -9.99 23.82 14.28
C TRP A 69 -10.93 22.62 14.49
N GLY A 70 -12.14 22.68 13.91
CA GLY A 70 -13.09 21.56 13.95
C GLY A 70 -12.55 20.29 13.29
N TYR A 71 -11.88 20.40 12.13
CA TYR A 71 -11.21 19.26 11.51
C TYR A 71 -10.04 18.73 12.34
N ALA A 72 -9.22 19.61 12.92
CA ALA A 72 -8.11 19.20 13.79
C ALA A 72 -8.62 18.37 14.98
N ARG A 73 -9.71 18.81 15.64
CA ARG A 73 -10.35 18.05 16.73
C ARG A 73 -10.86 16.68 16.30
N LYS A 74 -11.43 16.56 15.10
CA LYS A 74 -11.84 15.26 14.55
C LYS A 74 -10.65 14.35 14.31
N PHE A 75 -9.57 14.88 13.75
CA PHE A 75 -8.35 14.10 13.51
C PHE A 75 -7.66 13.67 14.80
N GLU A 76 -7.66 14.51 15.84
CA GLU A 76 -7.19 14.14 17.20
C GLU A 76 -7.94 12.94 17.76
N LYS A 77 -9.25 12.84 17.50
CA LYS A 77 -10.10 11.70 17.89
C LYS A 77 -9.99 10.49 16.96
N GLY A 78 -9.17 10.58 15.91
CA GLY A 78 -9.02 9.51 14.92
C GLY A 78 -10.15 9.42 13.89
N GLU A 79 -11.07 10.39 13.84
CA GLU A 79 -12.25 10.31 12.96
C GLU A 79 -11.89 10.59 11.48
N SER A 80 -12.20 9.64 10.60
CA SER A 80 -12.04 9.83 9.15
C SER A 80 -13.11 10.75 8.56
N THR A 81 -12.69 11.70 7.73
CA THR A 81 -13.57 12.68 7.07
C THR A 81 -14.13 12.20 5.73
N ARG A 82 -13.53 11.17 5.13
CA ARG A 82 -13.90 10.73 3.78
C ARG A 82 -15.08 9.76 3.84
N GLN A 83 -16.14 10.09 3.10
CA GLN A 83 -17.39 9.32 3.10
C GLN A 83 -17.30 8.01 2.30
N ARG A 84 -16.53 7.99 1.22
CA ARG A 84 -16.45 6.86 0.29
C ARG A 84 -15.05 6.75 -0.34
N SER A 85 -14.57 5.52 -0.47
CA SER A 85 -13.41 5.12 -1.26
C SER A 85 -13.61 3.69 -1.76
N TYR A 86 -12.97 3.28 -2.86
CA TYR A 86 -13.10 1.90 -3.34
C TYR A 86 -12.76 0.90 -2.22
N GLY A 87 -13.63 -0.09 -1.99
CA GLY A 87 -13.57 -1.05 -0.89
C GLY A 87 -14.25 -0.60 0.41
N PHE A 88 -14.54 0.70 0.59
CA PHE A 88 -14.97 1.25 1.87
C PHE A 88 -16.07 2.31 1.76
N ARG A 89 -17.03 2.26 2.68
CA ARG A 89 -18.04 3.31 2.86
C ARG A 89 -18.14 3.70 4.34
N LYS A 90 -18.59 4.93 4.60
CA LYS A 90 -18.93 5.35 5.96
C LYS A 90 -20.36 4.90 6.28
N ALA A 91 -20.55 4.18 7.37
CA ALA A 91 -21.86 3.84 7.89
C ALA A 91 -22.57 5.08 8.46
N PRO A 92 -23.91 5.03 8.64
CA PRO A 92 -24.64 6.09 9.34
C PRO A 92 -24.12 6.36 10.76
N THR A 93 -23.58 5.33 11.43
CA THR A 93 -22.93 5.42 12.75
C THR A 93 -21.61 6.21 12.72
N GLY A 94 -21.06 6.45 11.52
CA GLY A 94 -19.79 7.14 11.32
C GLY A 94 -18.58 6.22 11.21
N GLU A 95 -18.75 4.91 11.38
CA GLU A 95 -17.69 3.92 11.25
C GLU A 95 -17.37 3.61 9.78
N MET A 96 -16.14 3.14 9.51
CA MET A 96 -15.72 2.74 8.18
C MET A 96 -16.03 1.26 7.98
N CYS A 97 -16.90 0.95 7.04
CA CYS A 97 -17.33 -0.41 6.72
C CYS A 97 -16.79 -0.85 5.35
N ILE A 98 -16.48 -2.13 5.25
CA ILE A 98 -16.08 -2.78 4.01
C ILE A 98 -17.29 -2.90 3.08
N VAL A 99 -17.05 -2.69 1.78
CA VAL A 99 -17.98 -3.04 0.70
C VAL A 99 -17.46 -4.31 0.07
N GLU A 100 -18.05 -5.45 0.40
CA GLU A 100 -17.46 -6.77 0.17
C GLU A 100 -17.17 -7.07 -1.31
N GLU A 101 -18.06 -6.65 -2.22
CA GLU A 101 -17.86 -6.79 -3.66
C GLU A 101 -16.60 -6.04 -4.14
N GLU A 102 -16.40 -4.80 -3.69
CA GLU A 102 -15.19 -4.03 -4.03
C GLU A 102 -13.95 -4.54 -3.29
N ALA A 103 -14.13 -5.09 -2.09
CA ALA A 103 -13.05 -5.67 -1.30
C ALA A 103 -12.48 -6.93 -1.96
N ALA A 104 -13.35 -7.79 -2.52
CA ALA A 104 -12.94 -8.93 -3.34
C ALA A 104 -12.11 -8.48 -4.55
N VAL A 105 -12.48 -7.38 -5.20
CA VAL A 105 -11.70 -6.80 -6.30
C VAL A 105 -10.33 -6.32 -5.81
N ILE A 106 -10.25 -5.65 -4.65
CA ILE A 106 -8.96 -5.21 -4.07
C ILE A 106 -8.07 -6.42 -3.76
N ARG A 107 -8.62 -7.51 -3.20
CA ARG A 107 -7.89 -8.75 -2.96
C ARG A 107 -7.36 -9.36 -4.26
N ASN A 108 -8.15 -9.35 -5.33
CA ASN A 108 -7.71 -9.78 -6.67
C ASN A 108 -6.61 -8.88 -7.25
N MET A 109 -6.75 -7.56 -7.13
CA MET A 109 -5.71 -6.62 -7.54
C MET A 109 -4.39 -6.87 -6.81
N ALA A 110 -4.45 -7.08 -5.49
CA ALA A 110 -3.30 -7.42 -4.67
C ALA A 110 -2.65 -8.73 -5.14
N ARG A 111 -3.45 -9.78 -5.35
CA ARG A 111 -2.98 -11.07 -5.84
C ARG A 111 -2.30 -10.96 -7.21
N TRP A 112 -2.99 -10.43 -8.21
CA TRP A 112 -2.42 -10.27 -9.56
C TRP A 112 -1.16 -9.41 -9.55
N PHE A 113 -1.11 -8.38 -8.72
CA PHE A 113 0.09 -7.56 -8.59
C PHE A 113 1.27 -8.37 -8.05
N LEU A 114 1.06 -9.17 -7.01
CA LEU A 114 2.10 -10.04 -6.42
C LEU A 114 2.49 -11.20 -7.36
N ASP A 115 1.55 -11.71 -8.17
CA ASP A 115 1.79 -12.69 -9.24
C ASP A 115 2.64 -12.12 -10.40
N GLY A 116 2.89 -10.81 -10.39
CA GLY A 116 3.78 -10.16 -11.33
C GLY A 116 3.07 -9.33 -12.40
N ASP A 117 1.75 -9.18 -12.35
CA ASP A 117 1.04 -8.34 -13.31
C ASP A 117 1.43 -6.87 -13.13
N SER A 118 1.59 -6.19 -14.26
CA SER A 118 1.77 -4.74 -14.27
C SER A 118 0.44 -4.06 -13.97
N LEU A 119 0.49 -2.81 -13.53
CA LEU A 119 -0.71 -2.01 -13.31
C LEU A 119 -1.58 -1.90 -14.57
N GLU A 120 -0.96 -1.90 -15.77
CA GLU A 120 -1.69 -1.87 -17.04
C GLU A 120 -2.41 -3.20 -17.30
N ARG A 121 -1.78 -4.34 -16.98
CA ARG A 121 -2.43 -5.65 -17.12
C ARG A 121 -3.59 -5.80 -16.13
N ILE A 122 -3.41 -5.34 -14.88
CA ILE A 122 -4.48 -5.32 -13.88
C ILE A 122 -5.64 -4.45 -14.36
N LYS A 123 -5.34 -3.26 -14.89
CA LYS A 123 -6.34 -2.38 -15.49
C LYS A 123 -7.15 -3.11 -16.57
N HIS A 124 -6.49 -3.75 -17.55
CA HIS A 124 -7.19 -4.49 -18.60
C HIS A 124 -8.05 -5.61 -18.03
N ARG A 125 -7.55 -6.41 -17.07
CA ARG A 125 -8.37 -7.44 -16.42
C ARG A 125 -9.65 -6.88 -15.79
N LEU A 126 -9.57 -5.73 -15.14
CA LEU A 126 -10.73 -5.08 -14.53
C LEU A 126 -11.72 -4.58 -15.59
N GLU A 127 -11.21 -3.98 -16.67
CA GLU A 127 -12.01 -3.46 -17.78
C GLU A 127 -12.70 -4.59 -18.56
N ASP A 128 -11.97 -5.68 -18.84
CA ASP A 128 -12.46 -6.87 -19.55
C ASP A 128 -13.52 -7.62 -18.72
N ALA A 129 -13.37 -7.64 -17.40
CA ALA A 129 -14.36 -8.18 -16.47
C ALA A 129 -15.57 -7.25 -16.24
N GLY A 130 -15.58 -6.05 -16.85
CA GLY A 130 -16.67 -5.09 -16.70
C GLY A 130 -16.77 -4.45 -15.31
N ILE A 131 -15.69 -4.48 -14.51
CA ILE A 131 -15.68 -3.97 -13.14
C ILE A 131 -15.57 -2.45 -13.16
N GLU A 132 -16.49 -1.76 -12.50
CA GLU A 132 -16.53 -0.30 -12.46
C GLU A 132 -15.77 0.28 -11.26
N THR A 133 -15.30 1.52 -11.41
CA THR A 133 -14.70 2.31 -10.32
C THR A 133 -15.77 2.82 -9.34
N THR A 134 -15.36 3.37 -8.18
CA THR A 134 -16.27 4.00 -7.20
C THR A 134 -17.23 5.03 -7.79
N THR A 135 -16.85 5.69 -8.89
CA THR A 135 -17.66 6.70 -9.57
C THR A 135 -18.47 6.17 -10.76
N GLY A 136 -18.58 4.84 -10.93
CA GLY A 136 -19.29 4.22 -12.05
C GLY A 136 -18.58 4.33 -13.39
N LYS A 137 -17.26 4.62 -13.40
CA LYS A 137 -16.50 4.63 -14.65
C LYS A 137 -16.04 3.22 -14.98
N LYS A 138 -16.24 2.82 -16.24
CA LYS A 138 -15.78 1.56 -16.82
C LYS A 138 -14.29 1.54 -17.10
N THR A 139 -13.68 2.71 -17.32
CA THR A 139 -12.24 2.83 -17.57
C THR A 139 -11.46 3.05 -16.29
N TRP A 140 -10.39 2.28 -16.12
CA TRP A 140 -9.49 2.35 -14.99
C TRP A 140 -8.22 3.10 -15.34
N SER A 141 -7.68 3.85 -14.37
CA SER A 141 -6.35 4.43 -14.50
C SER A 141 -5.35 3.65 -13.67
N THR A 142 -4.14 3.44 -14.19
CA THR A 142 -3.05 2.79 -13.45
C THR A 142 -2.70 3.55 -12.16
N GLY A 143 -2.85 4.87 -12.16
CA GLY A 143 -2.71 5.71 -10.97
C GLY A 143 -3.76 5.41 -9.90
N THR A 144 -5.01 5.11 -10.29
CA THR A 144 -6.07 4.70 -9.35
C THR A 144 -5.71 3.37 -8.69
N ILE A 145 -5.31 2.37 -9.48
CA ILE A 145 -4.92 1.05 -8.98
C ILE A 145 -3.72 1.16 -8.05
N TYR A 146 -2.70 1.92 -8.45
CA TYR A 146 -1.53 2.20 -7.61
C TYR A 146 -1.94 2.86 -6.27
N ASN A 147 -2.81 3.86 -6.32
CA ASN A 147 -3.27 4.54 -5.11
C ASN A 147 -4.10 3.61 -4.20
N ILE A 148 -4.82 2.62 -4.75
CA ILE A 148 -5.52 1.61 -3.95
C ILE A 148 -4.50 0.70 -3.25
N LEU A 149 -3.56 0.12 -4.01
CA LEU A 149 -2.55 -0.82 -3.50
C LEU A 149 -1.56 -0.19 -2.50
N THR A 150 -1.42 1.13 -2.47
CA THR A 150 -0.55 1.89 -1.55
C THR A 150 -1.30 2.60 -0.42
N ASN A 151 -2.62 2.42 -0.35
CA ASN A 151 -3.43 3.08 0.67
C ASN A 151 -3.39 2.28 1.96
N GLU A 152 -2.95 2.89 3.07
CA GLU A 152 -2.89 2.24 4.38
C GLU A 152 -4.25 1.70 4.86
N LYS A 153 -5.35 2.22 4.30
CA LYS A 153 -6.70 1.77 4.63
C LYS A 153 -6.95 0.30 4.33
N ILE A 154 -6.39 -0.23 3.25
CA ILE A 154 -6.65 -1.63 2.89
C ILE A 154 -6.10 -2.62 3.94
N MET A 155 -5.15 -2.18 4.78
CA MET A 155 -4.61 -2.95 5.90
C MET A 155 -5.19 -2.55 7.28
N GLY A 156 -6.27 -1.77 7.30
CA GLY A 156 -7.00 -1.37 8.52
C GLY A 156 -6.48 -0.10 9.22
N ASP A 157 -5.39 0.50 8.74
CA ASP A 157 -4.81 1.72 9.31
C ASP A 157 -5.33 2.98 8.59
N VAL A 158 -5.19 4.17 9.20
CA VAL A 158 -5.58 5.44 8.56
C VAL A 158 -4.57 6.53 8.88
N LEU A 159 -4.09 7.24 7.85
CA LEU A 159 -3.34 8.49 8.00
C LEU A 159 -4.25 9.70 7.72
N LEU A 160 -4.51 10.49 8.76
CA LEU A 160 -5.35 11.68 8.73
C LEU A 160 -4.53 12.94 8.44
N GLN A 161 -5.23 13.99 8.00
CA GLN A 161 -4.64 15.30 7.69
C GLN A 161 -3.49 15.26 6.65
N LYS A 162 -3.61 14.39 5.63
CA LYS A 162 -2.68 14.33 4.47
C LYS A 162 -2.62 15.62 3.65
N THR A 163 -3.63 16.47 3.75
CA THR A 163 -3.72 17.77 3.07
C THR A 163 -4.44 18.79 3.95
N PHE A 164 -4.15 20.06 3.76
CA PHE A 164 -4.81 21.16 4.46
C PHE A 164 -5.02 22.37 3.55
N THR A 165 -5.92 23.27 3.94
CA THR A 165 -6.19 24.52 3.22
C THR A 165 -5.13 25.57 3.61
N ALA A 166 -4.22 25.88 2.69
CA ALA A 166 -3.13 26.83 2.93
C ALA A 166 -3.61 28.27 2.93
N ASP A 167 -4.51 28.61 2.00
CA ASP A 167 -5.04 29.95 1.82
C ASP A 167 -6.56 29.94 1.96
N TYR A 168 -7.08 30.81 2.83
CA TYR A 168 -8.51 30.92 3.10
C TYR A 168 -9.26 31.65 1.97
N LEU A 169 -8.58 32.54 1.23
CA LEU A 169 -9.17 33.30 0.12
C LEU A 169 -9.33 32.41 -1.10
N THR A 170 -8.24 31.82 -1.58
CA THR A 170 -8.27 30.95 -2.76
C THR A 170 -8.79 29.53 -2.47
N LYS A 171 -9.00 29.19 -1.18
CA LYS A 171 -9.34 27.84 -0.70
C LYS A 171 -8.36 26.76 -1.20
N ARG A 172 -7.13 27.17 -1.57
CA ARG A 172 -6.12 26.27 -2.13
C ARG A 172 -5.71 25.22 -1.10
N ARG A 173 -5.90 23.96 -1.46
CA ARG A 173 -5.44 22.81 -0.66
C ARG A 173 -4.04 22.38 -1.10
N VAL A 174 -3.19 22.10 -0.13
CA VAL A 174 -1.82 21.62 -0.36
C VAL A 174 -1.60 20.31 0.40
N LYS A 175 -0.62 19.52 -0.07
CA LYS A 175 -0.17 18.32 0.64
C LYS A 175 0.48 18.75 1.96
N ASN A 176 0.16 18.02 3.02
CA ASN A 176 0.82 18.16 4.30
C ASN A 176 2.12 17.33 4.27
N SER A 177 3.24 18.03 4.26
CA SER A 177 4.59 17.46 4.30
C SER A 177 5.28 17.77 5.64
N GLY A 178 4.51 18.05 6.69
CA GLY A 178 5.00 18.40 8.03
C GLY A 178 4.63 19.81 8.50
N GLN A 179 3.94 20.61 7.68
CA GLN A 179 3.48 21.94 8.09
C GLN A 179 2.39 21.89 9.17
N GLN A 180 1.63 20.80 9.23
CA GLN A 180 0.64 20.55 10.28
C GLN A 180 0.79 19.14 10.82
N LYS A 181 0.33 18.91 12.06
CA LYS A 181 0.31 17.57 12.66
C LYS A 181 -0.49 16.60 11.79
N GLN A 182 0.07 15.42 11.55
CA GLN A 182 -0.62 14.29 10.93
C GLN A 182 -0.91 13.25 12.01
N TYR A 183 -2.01 12.54 11.88
CA TYR A 183 -2.44 11.55 12.86
C TYR A 183 -2.50 10.18 12.18
N TYR A 184 -1.69 9.26 12.65
CA TYR A 184 -1.68 7.88 12.16
C TYR A 184 -2.41 7.01 13.18
N VAL A 185 -3.52 6.42 12.78
CA VAL A 185 -4.36 5.56 13.62
C VAL A 185 -4.18 4.11 13.15
N LYS A 186 -3.67 3.26 14.03
CA LYS A 186 -3.52 1.82 13.78
C LYS A 186 -4.84 1.10 14.04
N ASN A 187 -5.14 0.06 13.26
CA ASN A 187 -6.32 -0.80 13.46
C ASN A 187 -7.62 0.00 13.60
N HIS A 188 -7.77 1.04 12.78
CA HIS A 188 -8.93 1.94 12.81
C HIS A 188 -10.22 1.21 12.38
N HIS A 189 -10.11 0.24 11.48
CA HIS A 189 -11.23 -0.52 10.93
C HIS A 189 -10.75 -1.89 10.46
N GLU A 190 -11.71 -2.76 10.12
CA GLU A 190 -11.43 -4.06 9.54
C GLU A 190 -10.60 -3.92 8.25
N ALA A 191 -9.56 -4.75 8.14
CA ALA A 191 -8.66 -4.75 7.01
C ALA A 191 -9.22 -5.58 5.86
N ILE A 192 -9.04 -5.10 4.62
CA ILE A 192 -9.38 -5.89 3.41
C ILE A 192 -8.28 -6.91 3.11
N ILE A 193 -7.02 -6.53 3.37
CA ILE A 193 -5.87 -7.42 3.26
C ILE A 193 -5.05 -7.42 4.56
N PRO A 194 -4.45 -8.55 4.95
CA PRO A 194 -3.55 -8.59 6.11
C PRO A 194 -2.36 -7.65 5.95
N LYS A 195 -1.84 -7.13 7.07
CA LYS A 195 -0.67 -6.22 7.07
C LYS A 195 0.55 -6.85 6.40
N THR A 196 0.75 -8.15 6.59
CA THR A 196 1.82 -8.94 5.96
C THR A 196 1.74 -8.89 4.43
N VAL A 197 0.56 -9.07 3.85
CA VAL A 197 0.31 -8.96 2.41
C VAL A 197 0.52 -7.52 1.94
N TYR A 198 0.02 -6.54 2.67
CA TYR A 198 0.22 -5.12 2.34
C TYR A 198 1.71 -4.75 2.26
N TYR A 199 2.52 -5.19 3.22
CA TYR A 199 3.96 -4.93 3.21
C TYR A 199 4.66 -5.62 2.04
N LYS A 200 4.29 -6.86 1.68
CA LYS A 200 4.79 -7.52 0.46
C LYS A 200 4.48 -6.71 -0.80
N ILE A 201 3.30 -6.11 -0.89
CA ILE A 201 2.94 -5.21 -2.00
C ILE A 201 3.86 -3.97 -2.01
N GLN A 202 4.12 -3.36 -0.86
CA GLN A 202 5.01 -2.20 -0.77
C GLN A 202 6.45 -2.56 -1.15
N GLU A 203 6.94 -3.71 -0.71
CA GLU A 203 8.25 -4.24 -1.10
C GLU A 203 8.34 -4.47 -2.61
N GLU A 204 7.31 -5.07 -3.22
CA GLU A 204 7.28 -5.30 -4.67
C GLU A 204 7.19 -3.98 -5.45
N ILE A 205 6.45 -2.98 -4.95
CA ILE A 205 6.45 -1.63 -5.51
C ILE A 205 7.86 -1.02 -5.42
N ALA A 206 8.51 -1.11 -4.26
CA ALA A 206 9.86 -0.60 -4.05
C ALA A 206 10.85 -1.28 -5.00
N ARG A 207 10.80 -2.62 -5.12
CA ARG A 207 11.62 -3.42 -6.04
C ARG A 207 11.40 -3.04 -7.50
N ARG A 208 10.15 -2.88 -7.95
CA ARG A 208 9.86 -2.43 -9.33
C ARG A 208 10.33 -1.01 -9.59
N SER A 209 10.32 -0.15 -8.56
CA SER A 209 10.77 1.24 -8.66
C SER A 209 12.30 1.39 -8.63
N SER A 210 13.01 0.52 -7.91
CA SER A 210 14.48 0.53 -7.85
C SER A 210 15.10 0.13 -9.18
N LEU A 211 14.47 -0.79 -9.92
CA LEU A 211 14.80 -1.09 -11.32
C LEU A 211 14.73 0.15 -12.23
N LYS A 212 14.05 1.23 -11.81
CA LYS A 212 13.87 2.46 -12.59
C LYS A 212 14.86 3.60 -12.28
N LYS A 213 15.79 3.53 -11.31
CA LYS A 213 16.69 4.69 -11.02
C LYS A 213 18.09 4.38 -10.45
N ALA A 214 19.12 4.89 -11.16
CA ALA A 214 19.92 6.05 -10.72
C ALA A 214 20.82 6.60 -11.87
N GLY A 215 20.54 7.82 -12.38
CA GLY A 215 21.62 8.69 -12.91
C GLY A 215 21.78 8.99 -14.41
N THR A 216 20.86 8.72 -15.35
CA THR A 216 21.06 9.11 -16.76
C THR A 216 20.10 10.21 -17.25
N ARG A 217 20.61 11.45 -17.25
CA ARG A 217 20.25 12.49 -18.22
C ARG A 217 20.20 11.85 -19.62
N LYS A 218 19.10 12.01 -20.37
CA LYS A 218 18.98 11.81 -21.84
C LYS A 218 19.98 10.81 -22.46
N GLY A 219 20.13 9.63 -21.85
CA GLY A 219 20.95 8.54 -22.35
C GLY A 219 20.03 7.44 -22.85
N LYS A 220 20.41 6.73 -23.91
CA LYS A 220 19.66 5.62 -24.53
C LYS A 220 19.43 4.41 -23.58
N THR A 221 19.70 4.56 -22.28
CA THR A 221 20.06 3.48 -21.38
C THR A 221 19.32 3.62 -20.04
N ALA A 222 18.08 3.12 -20.01
CA ALA A 222 17.45 2.70 -18.76
C ALA A 222 17.87 1.25 -18.49
N GLN A 223 18.48 0.98 -17.34
CA GLN A 223 18.62 -0.40 -16.85
C GLN A 223 17.23 -1.04 -16.77
N GLY A 224 17.18 -2.36 -16.98
CA GLY A 224 15.98 -3.14 -17.34
C GLY A 224 14.68 -2.70 -16.66
N VAL A 225 13.79 -2.08 -17.43
CA VAL A 225 12.43 -1.75 -16.98
C VAL A 225 11.69 -3.06 -16.68
N TYR A 226 11.05 -3.15 -15.52
CA TYR A 226 10.16 -4.26 -15.20
C TYR A 226 9.08 -4.43 -16.28
N SER A 227 8.99 -5.62 -16.86
CA SER A 227 7.97 -5.96 -17.86
C SER A 227 7.17 -7.17 -17.40
N SER A 228 5.88 -7.04 -17.13
CA SER A 228 5.01 -8.19 -16.82
C SER A 228 4.85 -9.16 -17.98
N LYS A 229 5.25 -8.78 -19.19
CA LYS A 229 5.09 -9.57 -20.41
C LYS A 229 6.15 -10.66 -20.57
N TYR A 230 7.37 -10.43 -20.05
CA TYR A 230 8.49 -11.35 -20.26
C TYR A 230 9.17 -11.63 -18.91
N ALA A 231 9.02 -12.85 -18.39
CA ALA A 231 9.44 -13.25 -17.05
C ALA A 231 10.92 -13.00 -16.81
N LEU A 232 11.73 -13.37 -17.80
CA LEU A 232 13.19 -13.26 -17.82
C LEU A 232 13.71 -11.81 -17.68
N THR A 233 12.87 -10.80 -17.96
CA THR A 233 13.25 -9.38 -17.81
C THR A 233 13.46 -9.04 -16.34
N GLY A 234 14.68 -8.61 -15.99
CA GLY A 234 15.03 -8.19 -14.63
C GLY A 234 15.43 -9.32 -13.68
N ILE A 235 15.34 -10.59 -14.11
CA ILE A 235 15.89 -11.74 -13.37
C ILE A 235 17.10 -12.36 -14.06
N MET A 236 17.27 -12.20 -15.38
CA MET A 236 18.48 -12.64 -16.07
C MET A 236 19.65 -11.67 -15.84
N VAL A 237 20.78 -12.18 -15.36
CA VAL A 237 21.98 -11.43 -14.96
C VAL A 237 23.21 -12.03 -15.60
N CYS A 238 24.13 -11.18 -16.04
CA CYS A 238 25.43 -11.59 -16.58
C CYS A 238 26.38 -12.01 -15.46
N ASN A 239 26.97 -13.21 -15.57
CA ASN A 239 27.98 -13.67 -14.62
C ASN A 239 29.24 -12.80 -14.62
N GLU A 240 29.65 -12.28 -15.79
CA GLU A 240 30.88 -11.49 -15.95
C GLU A 240 30.77 -10.09 -15.32
N CYS A 241 29.76 -9.31 -15.71
CA CYS A 241 29.66 -7.90 -15.32
C CYS A 241 28.51 -7.57 -14.36
N GLY A 242 27.70 -8.55 -13.97
CA GLY A 242 26.54 -8.37 -13.08
C GLY A 242 25.38 -7.56 -13.66
N ALA A 243 25.50 -7.06 -14.90
CA ALA A 243 24.42 -6.32 -15.54
C ALA A 243 23.30 -7.28 -16.02
N HIS A 244 22.07 -6.77 -16.07
CA HIS A 244 20.94 -7.53 -16.60
C HIS A 244 21.07 -7.83 -18.10
N TYR A 245 20.45 -8.92 -18.52
CA TYR A 245 20.19 -9.18 -19.93
C TYR A 245 18.93 -8.42 -20.40
N ARG A 246 18.96 -7.94 -21.64
CA ARG A 246 17.87 -7.28 -22.33
C ARG A 246 17.42 -8.10 -23.53
N ARG A 247 16.12 -8.36 -23.59
CA ARG A 247 15.43 -8.92 -24.76
C ARG A 247 15.54 -7.97 -25.94
N THR A 248 16.05 -8.46 -27.06
CA THR A 248 16.31 -7.69 -28.28
C THR A 248 15.77 -8.47 -29.48
N THR A 249 15.16 -7.78 -30.43
CA THR A 249 14.73 -8.40 -31.69
C THR A 249 15.80 -8.16 -32.75
N TRP A 250 16.37 -9.24 -33.28
CA TRP A 250 17.19 -9.21 -34.48
C TRP A 250 16.29 -9.42 -35.70
N ALA A 251 16.49 -8.63 -36.75
CA ALA A 251 15.82 -8.82 -38.02
C ALA A 251 16.90 -9.02 -39.10
N LYS A 252 16.87 -10.16 -39.79
CA LYS A 252 17.71 -10.43 -40.95
C LYS A 252 16.85 -11.05 -42.05
N SER A 253 16.83 -10.42 -43.22
CA SER A 253 16.07 -10.90 -44.39
C SER A 253 14.59 -11.19 -44.11
N GLY A 254 13.91 -10.30 -43.38
CA GLY A 254 12.49 -10.43 -43.04
C GLY A 254 12.17 -11.38 -41.87
N LYS A 255 13.10 -12.25 -41.45
CA LYS A 255 12.92 -13.12 -40.27
C LYS A 255 13.32 -12.38 -38.99
N LYS A 256 12.42 -12.34 -38.01
CA LYS A 256 12.65 -11.78 -36.68
C LYS A 256 13.03 -12.89 -35.72
N VAL A 257 14.17 -12.77 -35.06
CA VAL A 257 14.63 -13.70 -34.00
C VAL A 257 14.80 -12.90 -32.72
N ILE A 258 14.28 -13.43 -31.62
CA ILE A 258 14.42 -12.80 -30.32
C ILE A 258 15.63 -13.37 -29.61
N VAL A 259 16.49 -12.47 -29.13
CA VAL A 259 17.70 -12.82 -28.40
C VAL A 259 17.82 -12.01 -27.11
N TRP A 260 18.47 -12.59 -26.11
CA TRP A 260 18.82 -11.97 -24.85
C TRP A 260 20.30 -11.62 -24.85
N ARG A 261 20.63 -10.36 -24.56
CA ARG A 261 22.02 -9.87 -24.53
C ARG A 261 22.28 -9.05 -23.27
N CYS A 262 23.46 -9.19 -22.69
CA CYS A 262 23.92 -8.30 -21.62
C CYS A 262 23.83 -6.83 -22.07
N ILE A 263 23.21 -5.98 -21.23
CA ILE A 263 23.00 -4.56 -21.51
C ILE A 263 24.34 -3.83 -21.73
N ASN A 264 25.35 -4.10 -20.90
CA ASN A 264 26.67 -3.47 -21.05
C ASN A 264 27.31 -3.82 -22.40
N ARG A 265 27.18 -5.07 -22.86
CA ARG A 265 27.70 -5.49 -24.16
C ARG A 265 26.93 -4.87 -25.32
N LEU A 266 25.62 -4.69 -25.17
CA LEU A 266 24.76 -4.08 -26.17
C LEU A 266 25.01 -2.57 -26.32
N GLU A 267 25.32 -1.87 -25.24
CA GLU A 267 25.46 -0.41 -25.22
C GLU A 267 26.91 0.07 -25.34
N HIS A 268 27.87 -0.70 -24.81
CA HIS A 268 29.29 -0.31 -24.71
C HIS A 268 30.24 -1.27 -25.43
N GLY A 269 29.71 -2.26 -26.16
CA GLY A 269 30.52 -3.29 -26.80
C GLY A 269 31.34 -4.08 -25.77
N THR A 270 32.56 -4.47 -26.13
CA THR A 270 33.45 -5.26 -25.26
C THR A 270 34.15 -4.43 -24.18
N LYS A 271 33.88 -3.11 -24.05
CA LYS A 271 34.60 -2.25 -23.10
C LYS A 271 34.27 -2.52 -21.64
N ARG A 272 33.06 -3.00 -21.34
CA ARG A 272 32.57 -3.25 -19.98
C ARG A 272 32.21 -4.72 -19.71
N CYS A 273 32.17 -5.52 -20.77
CA CYS A 273 31.75 -6.92 -20.72
C CYS A 273 32.24 -7.58 -22.02
N HIS A 274 33.24 -8.45 -21.90
CA HIS A 274 34.04 -9.01 -22.97
C HIS A 274 33.36 -10.25 -23.57
N GLU A 275 32.96 -11.20 -22.73
CA GLU A 275 32.67 -12.58 -23.12
C GLU A 275 31.19 -12.96 -23.00
N SER A 276 30.36 -12.11 -22.39
CA SER A 276 28.93 -12.41 -22.21
C SER A 276 28.20 -12.83 -23.51
N PRO A 277 27.60 -14.03 -23.55
CA PRO A 277 27.01 -14.61 -24.75
C PRO A 277 25.69 -13.93 -25.15
N THR A 278 25.28 -14.16 -26.40
CA THR A 278 23.94 -13.80 -26.90
C THR A 278 23.12 -15.06 -27.02
N LEU A 279 22.03 -15.13 -26.26
CA LEU A 279 21.21 -16.35 -26.14
C LEU A 279 19.89 -16.18 -26.87
N LYS A 280 19.40 -17.21 -27.56
CA LYS A 280 18.07 -17.19 -28.20
C LYS A 280 16.99 -17.41 -27.14
N GLU A 281 15.87 -16.69 -27.27
CA GLU A 281 14.76 -16.80 -26.29
C GLU A 281 14.19 -18.21 -26.20
N GLU A 282 13.92 -18.84 -27.35
CA GLU A 282 13.39 -20.21 -27.44
C GLU A 282 14.27 -21.21 -26.68
N VAL A 283 15.59 -21.19 -26.91
CA VAL A 283 16.55 -22.09 -26.25
C VAL A 283 16.57 -21.88 -24.73
N ILE A 284 16.54 -20.63 -24.26
CA ILE A 284 16.49 -20.33 -22.83
C ILE A 284 15.19 -20.86 -22.22
N GLN A 285 14.06 -20.63 -22.88
CA GLN A 285 12.75 -21.02 -22.38
C GLN A 285 12.63 -22.55 -22.32
N GLU A 286 13.01 -23.26 -23.38
CA GLU A 286 13.02 -24.72 -23.44
C GLU A 286 13.94 -25.32 -22.38
N ALA A 287 15.15 -24.79 -22.20
CA ALA A 287 16.10 -25.31 -21.20
C ALA A 287 15.60 -25.08 -19.77
N ILE A 288 15.00 -23.92 -19.48
CA ILE A 288 14.40 -23.64 -18.16
C ILE A 288 13.22 -24.56 -17.90
N MET A 289 12.26 -24.64 -18.83
CA MET A 289 11.08 -25.50 -18.67
C MET A 289 11.47 -26.97 -18.62
N GLY A 290 12.43 -27.40 -19.45
CA GLY A 290 12.97 -28.76 -19.43
C GLY A 290 13.59 -29.12 -18.08
N LYS A 291 14.40 -28.21 -17.50
CA LYS A 291 14.95 -28.43 -16.15
C LYS A 291 13.85 -28.46 -15.10
N LEU A 292 12.91 -27.51 -15.13
CA LEU A 292 11.83 -27.45 -14.15
C LEU A 292 10.92 -28.68 -14.25
N HIS A 293 10.53 -29.10 -15.46
CA HIS A 293 9.76 -30.33 -15.67
C HIS A 293 10.52 -31.60 -15.32
N SER A 294 11.85 -31.64 -15.51
CA SER A 294 12.67 -32.77 -15.04
C SER A 294 12.70 -32.90 -13.52
N LEU A 295 12.39 -31.82 -12.79
CA LEU A 295 12.18 -31.85 -11.35
C LEU A 295 10.74 -32.26 -10.98
N SER A 296 9.80 -32.16 -11.93
CA SER A 296 8.36 -32.46 -11.77
C SER A 296 7.94 -33.89 -12.08
N ILE A 297 8.84 -34.76 -12.56
CA ILE A 297 8.51 -36.13 -12.96
C ILE A 297 8.77 -37.17 -11.85
N ASP A 298 9.46 -36.80 -10.77
CA ASP A 298 9.60 -37.69 -9.63
C ASP A 298 8.41 -37.50 -8.68
N GLN A 299 7.75 -38.61 -8.34
CA GLN A 299 6.56 -38.78 -7.50
C GLN A 299 6.70 -38.25 -6.04
N GLU A 300 7.69 -37.40 -5.79
CA GLU A 300 7.99 -36.73 -4.53
C GLU A 300 7.37 -35.32 -4.42
N GLU A 301 6.60 -34.84 -5.42
CA GLU A 301 6.07 -33.47 -5.43
C GLU A 301 5.06 -33.16 -4.29
N GLU A 302 4.40 -34.17 -3.71
CA GLU A 302 3.64 -33.96 -2.47
C GLU A 302 4.61 -33.69 -1.31
N ASN A 303 5.79 -34.32 -1.28
CA ASN A 303 6.82 -34.13 -0.27
C ASN A 303 7.72 -32.92 -0.51
N PHE A 304 7.90 -32.45 -1.75
CA PHE A 304 8.74 -31.29 -2.08
C PHE A 304 7.98 -29.97 -1.88
N LEU A 305 6.72 -29.87 -2.30
CA LEU A 305 5.86 -28.74 -1.91
C LEU A 305 5.60 -28.76 -0.40
N ASN A 306 5.36 -29.93 0.22
CA ASN A 306 5.31 -30.03 1.68
C ASN A 306 6.65 -29.76 2.35
N GLY A 307 7.78 -30.01 1.70
CA GLY A 307 9.14 -29.74 2.19
C GLY A 307 9.50 -28.26 2.14
N VAL A 308 9.08 -27.55 1.08
CA VAL A 308 9.17 -26.08 0.99
C VAL A 308 8.20 -25.42 1.98
N LYS A 309 7.00 -26.00 2.16
CA LYS A 309 6.06 -25.62 3.22
C LYS A 309 6.65 -25.88 4.61
N GLU A 310 7.31 -27.02 4.82
CA GLU A 310 8.02 -27.37 6.06
C GLU A 310 9.26 -26.52 6.31
N ASP A 311 9.99 -26.09 5.28
CA ASP A 311 11.18 -25.25 5.42
C ASP A 311 10.82 -23.78 5.67
N ILE A 312 9.71 -23.30 5.10
CA ILE A 312 9.10 -22.01 5.46
C ILE A 312 8.52 -22.07 6.89
N LEU A 313 7.88 -23.18 7.27
CA LEU A 313 7.41 -23.44 8.65
C LEU A 313 8.58 -23.68 9.64
N ARG A 314 9.70 -24.26 9.19
CA ARG A 314 10.93 -24.46 9.97
C ARG A 314 11.67 -23.15 10.16
N ALA A 315 11.76 -22.31 9.13
CA ALA A 315 12.28 -20.95 9.24
C ALA A 315 11.45 -20.10 10.21
N ALA A 316 10.15 -20.35 10.32
CA ALA A 316 9.29 -19.78 11.38
C ALA A 316 9.53 -20.43 12.77
N LYS A 317 9.85 -21.72 12.83
CA LYS A 317 10.22 -22.46 14.07
C LYS A 317 11.59 -22.08 14.64
N VAL A 318 12.52 -21.55 13.85
CA VAL A 318 13.90 -21.23 14.30
C VAL A 318 13.98 -19.96 15.17
N VAL A 319 12.89 -19.19 15.33
CA VAL A 319 12.89 -17.94 16.13
C VAL A 319 12.30 -18.10 17.55
N GLY A 320 11.86 -19.28 17.97
CA GLY A 320 11.46 -19.45 19.37
C GLY A 320 11.19 -20.89 19.74
N GLY A 321 11.93 -21.39 20.74
CA GLY A 321 11.70 -22.70 21.33
C GLY A 321 10.21 -22.94 21.58
N ALA A 322 9.74 -24.10 21.11
CA ALA A 322 8.34 -24.48 21.09
C ALA A 322 7.72 -24.32 22.48
N CYS A 323 6.73 -23.43 22.56
CA CYS A 323 5.74 -23.40 23.62
C CYS A 323 4.41 -23.11 22.93
N THR A 324 3.47 -24.05 22.93
CA THR A 324 2.17 -23.88 22.25
C THR A 324 1.28 -22.91 23.03
N ALA A 325 0.29 -22.30 22.38
CA ALA A 325 -0.67 -21.43 23.08
C ALA A 325 -1.37 -22.16 24.25
N GLU A 326 -1.61 -23.46 24.08
CA GLU A 326 -2.19 -24.36 25.08
C GLU A 326 -1.26 -24.60 26.28
N GLU A 327 0.04 -24.76 26.06
CA GLU A 327 1.04 -24.90 27.13
C GLU A 327 1.18 -23.61 27.94
N ILE A 328 1.09 -22.45 27.28
CA ILE A 328 1.08 -21.14 27.95
C ILE A 328 -0.22 -20.96 28.76
N ASP A 329 -1.37 -21.37 28.22
CA ASP A 329 -2.65 -21.32 28.94
C ASP A 329 -2.61 -22.17 30.21
N LYS A 330 -2.06 -23.40 30.13
CA LYS A 330 -1.86 -24.27 31.30
C LYS A 330 -0.94 -23.63 32.33
N THR A 331 0.16 -23.02 31.90
CA THR A 331 1.11 -22.33 32.79
C THR A 331 0.47 -21.10 33.46
N ILE A 332 -0.38 -20.35 32.74
CA ILE A 332 -1.12 -19.22 33.30
C ILE A 332 -2.11 -19.69 34.37
N GLU A 333 -2.76 -20.84 34.16
CA GLU A 333 -3.69 -21.44 35.13
C GLU A 333 -2.95 -21.89 36.40
N GLU A 334 -1.83 -22.61 36.27
CA GLU A 334 -0.98 -23.01 37.38
C GLU A 334 -0.47 -21.81 38.22
N LEU A 335 -0.04 -20.72 37.57
CA LEU A 335 0.39 -19.50 38.25
C LEU A 335 -0.76 -18.75 38.92
N ARG A 336 -1.99 -18.85 38.39
CA ARG A 336 -3.19 -18.29 39.01
C ARG A 336 -3.58 -19.05 40.27
N ASP A 337 -3.49 -20.38 40.23
CA ASP A 337 -3.76 -21.22 41.39
C ASP A 337 -2.75 -20.92 42.51
N GLN A 338 -1.46 -20.82 42.18
CA GLN A 338 -0.43 -20.40 43.13
C GLN A 338 -0.72 -19.00 43.71
N LEU A 339 -1.18 -18.05 42.89
CA LEU A 339 -1.57 -16.72 43.36
C LEU A 339 -2.73 -16.79 44.37
N MET A 340 -3.74 -17.61 44.09
CA MET A 340 -4.88 -17.82 44.99
C MET A 340 -4.48 -18.49 46.31
N ASP A 341 -3.53 -19.43 46.28
CA ASP A 341 -2.96 -20.04 47.48
C ASP A 341 -2.26 -19.00 48.37
N TYR A 342 -1.40 -18.15 47.77
CA TYR A 342 -0.74 -17.07 48.53
C TYR A 342 -1.74 -16.07 49.12
N VAL A 343 -2.82 -15.74 48.40
CA VAL A 343 -3.92 -14.90 48.93
C VAL A 343 -4.59 -15.59 50.12
N GLY A 344 -4.88 -16.88 50.02
CA GLY A 344 -5.51 -17.66 51.10
C GLY A 344 -4.62 -17.88 52.32
N MET A 345 -3.29 -17.92 52.15
CA MET A 345 -2.31 -17.96 53.24
C MET A 345 -2.17 -16.60 53.93
N ALA A 346 -2.08 -15.52 53.15
CA ALA A 346 -2.01 -14.15 53.67
C ALA A 346 -3.27 -13.76 54.47
N ALA A 347 -4.44 -14.30 54.12
CA ALA A 347 -5.68 -14.10 54.90
C ALA A 347 -5.67 -14.81 56.26
N ARG A 348 -4.82 -15.84 56.46
CA ARG A 348 -4.77 -16.68 57.66
C ARG A 348 -3.65 -16.29 58.63
N GLU A 349 -2.55 -15.71 58.15
CA GLU A 349 -1.39 -15.34 58.98
C GLU A 349 -1.25 -13.81 59.14
N HIS A 350 -1.34 -13.31 60.37
CA HIS A 350 -1.19 -11.88 60.71
C HIS A 350 0.27 -11.38 60.78
N GLY A 351 1.18 -11.96 59.99
CA GLY A 351 2.61 -11.69 60.15
C GLY A 351 3.41 -11.90 58.88
N GLY A 352 3.27 -10.99 57.91
CA GLY A 352 4.12 -11.01 56.70
C GLY A 352 3.66 -10.13 55.55
N GLU A 353 3.09 -8.94 55.79
CA GLU A 353 2.47 -8.09 54.76
C GLU A 353 3.37 -7.81 53.54
N ASN A 354 4.70 -7.71 53.73
CA ASN A 354 5.65 -7.45 52.65
C ASN A 354 6.12 -8.71 51.88
N TRP A 355 6.14 -9.89 52.52
CA TRP A 355 6.68 -11.10 51.88
C TRP A 355 5.67 -11.70 50.88
N TYR A 356 4.40 -11.78 51.27
CA TYR A 356 3.33 -12.27 50.39
C TYR A 356 3.05 -11.29 49.26
N SER A 357 3.03 -9.97 49.52
CA SER A 357 2.77 -8.96 48.49
C SER A 357 3.83 -8.92 47.40
N ASP A 358 5.11 -9.10 47.73
CA ASP A 358 6.19 -9.20 46.74
C ASP A 358 6.07 -10.44 45.85
N ARG A 359 5.68 -11.58 46.41
CA ARG A 359 5.50 -12.84 45.66
C ARG A 359 4.27 -12.78 44.75
N MET A 360 3.16 -12.24 45.26
CA MET A 360 1.94 -11.98 44.47
C MET A 360 2.22 -11.03 43.31
N ARG A 361 3.01 -9.96 43.54
CA ARG A 361 3.43 -9.03 42.49
C ARG A 361 4.28 -9.72 41.41
N LYS A 362 5.23 -10.58 41.80
CA LYS A 362 6.06 -11.35 40.84
C LYS A 362 5.22 -12.31 39.99
N LEU A 363 4.28 -13.04 40.60
CA LEU A 363 3.35 -13.92 39.88
C LEU A 363 2.45 -13.14 38.92
N GLY A 364 1.92 -12.00 39.36
CA GLY A 364 1.12 -11.11 38.51
C GLY A 364 1.88 -10.61 37.28
N LEU A 365 3.17 -10.25 37.44
CA LEU A 365 4.03 -9.86 36.32
C LEU A 365 4.28 -11.04 35.36
N GLN A 366 4.55 -12.23 35.87
CA GLN A 366 4.73 -13.43 35.04
C GLN A 366 3.47 -13.78 34.24
N ILE A 367 2.29 -13.74 34.86
CA ILE A 367 1.01 -13.94 34.18
C ILE A 367 0.81 -12.89 33.09
N SER A 368 1.14 -11.62 33.35
CA SER A 368 1.01 -10.55 32.36
C SER A 368 1.91 -10.75 31.14
N GLU A 369 3.13 -11.24 31.36
CA GLU A 369 4.10 -11.50 30.30
C GLU A 369 3.70 -12.72 29.45
N LEU A 370 3.24 -13.79 30.11
CA LEU A 370 2.74 -14.98 29.43
C LEU A 370 1.49 -14.67 28.59
N LYS A 371 0.58 -13.80 29.08
CA LYS A 371 -0.58 -13.34 28.29
C LYS A 371 -0.17 -12.59 27.03
N LYS A 372 0.80 -11.67 27.11
CA LYS A 372 1.33 -10.97 25.92
C LYS A 372 1.94 -11.95 24.93
N ARG A 373 2.68 -12.95 25.44
CA ARG A 373 3.29 -13.98 24.61
C ARG A 373 2.23 -14.85 23.92
N ARG A 374 1.16 -15.23 24.62
CA ARG A 374 0.00 -15.93 24.04
C ARG A 374 -0.65 -15.15 22.92
N GLU A 375 -0.94 -13.86 23.13
CA GLU A 375 -1.52 -12.99 22.10
C GLU A 375 -0.63 -12.92 20.85
N SER A 376 0.69 -12.83 21.03
CA SER A 376 1.63 -12.82 19.91
C SER A 376 1.65 -14.13 19.11
N ILE A 377 1.52 -15.27 19.79
CA ILE A 377 1.47 -16.60 19.16
C ILE A 377 0.14 -16.78 18.42
N GLN A 378 -0.99 -16.42 19.02
CA GLN A 378 -2.30 -16.51 18.36
C GLN A 378 -2.39 -15.63 17.10
N GLU A 379 -1.80 -14.45 17.13
CA GLU A 379 -1.71 -13.59 15.94
C GLU A 379 -0.86 -14.24 14.84
N GLN A 380 0.25 -14.89 15.21
CA GLN A 380 1.09 -15.64 14.26
C GLN A 380 0.36 -16.85 13.67
N GLU A 381 -0.44 -17.57 14.47
CA GLU A 381 -1.24 -18.70 14.02
C GLU A 381 -2.35 -18.27 13.06
N LYS A 382 -3.08 -17.18 13.36
CA LYS A 382 -4.07 -16.62 12.41
C LYS A 382 -3.45 -16.23 11.07
N ILE A 383 -2.29 -15.56 11.11
CA ILE A 383 -1.56 -15.19 9.89
C ILE A 383 -1.15 -16.46 9.12
N ARG A 384 -0.70 -17.51 9.81
CA ARG A 384 -0.35 -18.79 9.21
C ARG A 384 -1.55 -19.44 8.52
N ASP A 385 -2.69 -19.49 9.21
CA ASP A 385 -3.91 -20.11 8.69
C ASP A 385 -4.49 -19.33 7.50
N GLU A 386 -4.40 -17.99 7.51
CA GLU A 386 -4.74 -17.15 6.36
C GLU A 386 -3.82 -17.39 5.15
N TYR A 387 -2.51 -17.56 5.40
CA TYR A 387 -1.56 -17.91 4.35
C TYR A 387 -1.83 -19.31 3.80
N GLU A 388 -2.17 -20.27 4.65
CA GLU A 388 -2.46 -21.64 4.25
C GLU A 388 -3.76 -21.75 3.47
N TYR A 389 -4.80 -20.99 3.83
CA TYR A 389 -6.02 -20.88 3.03
C TYR A 389 -5.75 -20.25 1.65
N LEU A 390 -4.95 -19.18 1.61
CA LEU A 390 -4.56 -18.53 0.36
C LEU A 390 -3.73 -19.47 -0.53
N ASP A 391 -2.83 -20.25 0.05
CA ASP A 391 -2.00 -21.24 -0.62
C ASP A 391 -2.84 -22.38 -1.19
N GLN A 392 -3.76 -22.96 -0.39
CA GLN A 392 -4.69 -24.01 -0.85
C GLN A 392 -5.58 -23.53 -2.01
N GLU A 393 -6.04 -22.29 -1.96
CA GLU A 393 -6.85 -21.70 -3.04
C GLU A 393 -5.99 -21.41 -4.28
N ILE A 394 -4.73 -21.01 -4.11
CA ILE A 394 -3.76 -20.87 -5.22
C ILE A 394 -3.46 -22.23 -5.85
N SER A 395 -3.19 -23.27 -5.06
CA SER A 395 -2.95 -24.64 -5.54
C SER A 395 -4.17 -25.22 -6.26
N ARG A 396 -5.39 -24.97 -5.77
CA ARG A 396 -6.63 -25.36 -6.45
C ARG A 396 -6.73 -24.68 -7.83
N ILE A 397 -6.46 -23.38 -7.90
CA ILE A 397 -6.53 -22.62 -9.16
C ILE A 397 -5.44 -23.06 -10.15
N ILE A 398 -4.24 -23.41 -9.67
CA ILE A 398 -3.16 -23.98 -10.48
C ILE A 398 -3.57 -25.37 -10.99
N GLY A 399 -4.20 -26.20 -10.16
CA GLY A 399 -4.74 -27.50 -10.56
C GLY A 399 -5.85 -27.40 -11.62
N GLU A 400 -6.69 -26.37 -11.54
CA GLU A 400 -7.77 -26.13 -12.52
C GLU A 400 -7.27 -25.52 -13.84
N THR A 401 -6.09 -24.89 -13.86
CA THR A 401 -5.46 -24.37 -15.10
C THR A 401 -4.38 -25.29 -15.67
N GLY A 402 -3.89 -26.27 -14.90
CA GLY A 402 -2.85 -27.24 -15.30
C GLY A 402 -3.34 -28.42 -16.16
N GLY A 403 -4.55 -28.35 -16.70
CA GLY A 403 -5.18 -29.41 -17.49
C GLY A 403 -5.21 -29.20 -19.01
N ALA A 404 -4.35 -28.34 -19.57
CA ALA A 404 -4.25 -28.18 -21.03
C ALA A 404 -2.85 -28.59 -21.52
N SER A 405 -2.83 -29.67 -22.29
CA SER A 405 -1.65 -30.27 -22.91
C SER A 405 -0.75 -29.27 -23.66
N GLY A 406 0.55 -29.30 -23.38
CA GLY A 406 1.61 -28.77 -24.26
C GLY A 406 2.43 -27.59 -23.71
N ALA A 407 3.50 -27.90 -22.97
CA ALA A 407 4.76 -27.16 -22.79
C ALA A 407 4.89 -25.70 -23.32
N GLU A 408 4.09 -24.74 -22.84
CA GLU A 408 4.33 -23.30 -23.06
C GLU A 408 5.03 -22.67 -21.85
N PHE A 409 5.97 -21.76 -22.12
CA PHE A 409 6.70 -21.03 -21.07
C PHE A 409 5.76 -20.07 -20.31
N ASP A 410 5.33 -20.47 -19.10
CA ASP A 410 4.48 -19.64 -18.26
C ASP A 410 5.30 -18.57 -17.53
N ASN A 411 5.06 -17.32 -17.92
CA ASN A 411 5.76 -16.18 -17.37
C ASN A 411 5.40 -15.89 -15.90
N ILE A 412 4.20 -16.29 -15.45
CA ILE A 412 3.73 -16.08 -14.07
C ILE A 412 4.43 -17.10 -13.17
N PHE A 413 4.34 -18.37 -13.50
CA PHE A 413 5.00 -19.47 -12.80
C PHE A 413 6.50 -19.21 -12.61
N ILE A 414 7.22 -18.84 -13.68
CA ILE A 414 8.65 -18.55 -13.61
C ILE A 414 8.96 -17.42 -12.64
N ARG A 415 8.11 -16.40 -12.51
CA ARG A 415 8.34 -15.27 -11.59
C ARG A 415 8.09 -15.60 -10.14
N GLN A 416 7.17 -16.53 -9.89
CA GLN A 416 6.88 -17.00 -8.55
C GLN A 416 8.03 -17.85 -8.02
N ILE A 417 8.66 -18.67 -8.86
CA ILE A 417 9.65 -19.65 -8.40
C ILE A 417 11.08 -19.15 -8.57
N VAL A 418 11.40 -18.43 -9.64
CA VAL A 418 12.78 -18.02 -9.95
C VAL A 418 13.10 -16.65 -9.35
N ARG A 419 14.21 -16.58 -8.61
CA ARG A 419 14.76 -15.33 -8.05
C ARG A 419 15.70 -14.64 -9.03
N GLU A 420 16.67 -15.38 -9.56
CA GLU A 420 17.70 -14.87 -10.47
C GLU A 420 18.13 -15.98 -11.43
N ILE A 421 18.48 -15.61 -12.67
CA ILE A 421 19.08 -16.51 -13.66
C ILE A 421 20.42 -15.91 -14.06
N ARG A 422 21.50 -16.55 -13.65
CA ARG A 422 22.86 -16.14 -13.96
C ARG A 422 23.34 -16.82 -15.24
N VAL A 423 23.65 -16.02 -16.25
CA VAL A 423 24.20 -16.51 -17.51
C VAL A 423 25.70 -16.68 -17.35
N VAL A 424 26.15 -17.93 -17.25
CA VAL A 424 27.55 -18.27 -16.97
C VAL A 424 28.35 -18.38 -18.26
N SER A 425 27.83 -19.07 -19.26
CA SER A 425 28.44 -19.26 -20.58
C SER A 425 27.35 -19.42 -21.66
N ASN A 426 27.76 -19.65 -22.91
CA ASN A 426 26.83 -19.77 -24.04
C ASN A 426 25.92 -21.02 -23.96
N ASP A 427 26.35 -21.99 -23.16
CA ASP A 427 25.79 -23.33 -22.98
C ASP A 427 25.34 -23.59 -21.54
N ARG A 428 25.57 -22.66 -20.59
CA ARG A 428 25.26 -22.87 -19.18
C ARG A 428 24.59 -21.67 -18.51
N LEU A 429 23.44 -21.94 -17.89
CA LEU A 429 22.72 -21.05 -17.00
C LEU A 429 22.74 -21.62 -15.58
N GLN A 430 22.76 -20.73 -14.60
CA GLN A 430 22.56 -21.07 -13.20
C GLN A 430 21.32 -20.35 -12.69
N ILE A 431 20.30 -21.10 -12.29
CA ILE A 431 19.02 -20.58 -11.82
C ILE A 431 19.01 -20.63 -10.30
N GLN A 432 18.79 -19.48 -9.67
CA GLN A 432 18.50 -19.41 -8.24
C GLN A 432 16.98 -19.36 -8.05
N LEU A 433 16.43 -20.34 -7.34
CA LEU A 433 15.03 -20.33 -6.93
C LEU A 433 14.84 -19.38 -5.73
N ARG A 434 13.61 -18.95 -5.49
CA ARG A 434 13.28 -18.12 -4.32
C ARG A 434 13.51 -18.83 -2.99
N THR A 435 13.49 -20.17 -2.99
CA THR A 435 13.88 -21.02 -1.86
C THR A 435 15.38 -20.93 -1.55
N GLY A 436 16.19 -20.41 -2.46
CA GLY A 436 17.65 -20.35 -2.36
C GLY A 436 18.35 -21.52 -3.07
N MET A 437 17.62 -22.52 -3.54
CA MET A 437 18.17 -23.63 -4.33
C MET A 437 18.83 -23.11 -5.61
N MET A 438 19.98 -23.69 -5.96
CA MET A 438 20.72 -23.40 -7.18
C MET A 438 20.58 -24.57 -8.15
N LEU A 439 20.17 -24.29 -9.38
CA LEU A 439 20.02 -25.27 -10.45
C LEU A 439 20.95 -24.91 -11.61
N ASP A 440 21.81 -25.83 -12.00
CA ASP A 440 22.56 -25.70 -13.24
C ASP A 440 21.77 -26.28 -14.42
N VAL A 441 21.69 -25.48 -15.48
CA VAL A 441 20.92 -25.74 -16.70
C VAL A 441 21.84 -25.61 -17.90
N ASN A 442 21.88 -26.65 -18.72
CA ASN A 442 22.59 -26.62 -19.99
C ASN A 442 21.62 -26.20 -21.11
N LEU A 443 22.10 -25.34 -22.01
CA LEU A 443 21.32 -24.75 -23.12
C LEU A 443 21.45 -25.54 -24.43
#